data_AF-Q9KJ12-F1
#
_entry.id   AF-Q9KJ12-F1
#
_cell.length_a   1.000
_cell.length_b   1.000
_cell.length_c   1.000
_cell.angle_alpha   90.00
_cell.angle_beta   90.00
_cell.angle_gamma   90.00
#
_symmetry.space_group_name_H-M   'P 1'
#
loop_
_entity.id
_entity.type
_entity.pdbx_description
1 polymer ?
#
loop_
_entity_poly.entity_id
_entity_poly.type
_entity_poly.pdbx_seq_one_letter_code
_entity_poly.pdbx_strand_id
1 'polypeptide(L)'
;MLKDNISDIDVKTNDDKKLQLRGVDLKIKSESIFGDGTYHAVDCKAATDYIVKVGEKGLPTFAMELGSTQKEEFRIGWAISDSDEFYSDTEYYVFQWIFLHQGTDSLSSPQDIAKIEVKVVSKKNLKEFIESVSEKIEPKAELRNPINLTYENIEKLYNLFSKFSKIYSEISKENRDIKKTITTGKKFFSINIDKKKRLKMSPVDYKNCDKKGPKLVFTPKTVKEEQPLNLVIPKYYLDRISIYKGELTKGKG
;
A
#
# COMPACT_ATOMS: atom_id res chain seq x y z
N MET A 1 18.80 13.76 -3.24
CA MET A 1 18.21 12.81 -4.20
C MET A 1 17.15 13.49 -5.08
N LEU A 2 15.97 13.88 -4.60
CA LEU A 2 14.97 14.57 -5.46
C LEU A 2 15.56 15.78 -6.23
N LYS A 3 16.17 16.72 -5.52
CA LYS A 3 16.87 17.90 -6.10
C LYS A 3 18.03 17.56 -7.05
N ASP A 4 18.56 16.33 -6.97
CA ASP A 4 19.69 15.90 -7.81
C ASP A 4 19.20 15.28 -9.13
N ASN A 5 17.93 14.86 -9.21
CA ASN A 5 17.38 14.13 -10.36
C ASN A 5 16.27 14.89 -11.10
N ILE A 6 15.71 15.94 -10.49
CA ILE A 6 14.59 16.69 -11.05
C ILE A 6 14.96 18.17 -11.01
N SER A 7 15.22 18.76 -12.17
CA SER A 7 15.85 20.08 -12.29
C SER A 7 14.96 21.23 -11.81
N ASP A 8 13.64 21.10 -11.94
CA ASP A 8 12.65 22.11 -11.61
C ASP A 8 12.02 21.93 -10.22
N ILE A 9 12.55 20.98 -9.42
CA ILE A 9 11.93 20.64 -8.14
C ILE A 9 12.30 21.63 -7.03
N ASP A 10 11.27 22.09 -6.32
CA ASP A 10 11.42 22.70 -5.02
C ASP A 10 10.67 21.89 -3.95
N VAL A 11 11.32 21.71 -2.80
CA VAL A 11 10.84 20.85 -1.71
C VAL A 11 10.94 21.60 -0.39
N LYS A 12 9.81 21.66 0.32
CA LYS A 12 9.71 22.12 1.70
C LYS A 12 9.34 20.94 2.59
N THR A 13 10.16 20.67 3.60
CA THR A 13 9.83 19.70 4.64
C THR A 13 8.82 20.30 5.61
N ASN A 14 7.97 19.45 6.18
CA ASN A 14 7.00 19.86 7.19
C ASN A 14 7.24 19.11 8.51
N ASP A 15 7.60 19.87 9.55
CA ASP A 15 7.78 19.35 10.92
C ASP A 15 6.58 19.70 11.82
N ASP A 16 5.55 20.36 11.30
CA ASP A 16 4.32 20.65 12.04
C ASP A 16 3.51 19.36 12.23
N LYS A 17 3.38 18.95 13.51
CA LYS A 17 2.65 17.74 13.91
C LYS A 17 1.21 17.70 13.42
N LYS A 18 0.50 18.84 13.38
CA LYS A 18 -0.89 18.89 12.89
C LYS A 18 -0.94 18.61 11.39
N LEU A 19 -0.03 19.20 10.63
CA LEU A 19 0.07 18.95 9.19
C LEU A 19 0.53 17.51 8.88
N GLN A 20 1.40 16.94 9.72
CA GLN A 20 1.78 15.52 9.60
C GLN A 20 0.59 14.59 9.84
N LEU A 21 -0.27 14.86 10.83
CA LEU A 21 -1.51 14.11 11.04
C LEU A 21 -2.48 14.23 9.85
N ARG A 22 -2.51 15.39 9.20
CA ARG A 22 -3.26 15.63 7.97
C ARG A 22 -2.59 15.06 6.71
N GLY A 23 -1.49 14.31 6.87
CA GLY A 23 -0.81 13.59 5.80
C GLY A 23 0.05 14.48 4.90
N VAL A 24 0.73 15.46 5.46
CA VAL A 24 1.67 16.34 4.74
C VAL A 24 3.07 16.13 5.29
N ASP A 25 3.85 15.28 4.63
CA ASP A 25 5.28 15.11 4.92
C ASP A 25 6.10 16.20 4.24
N LEU A 26 5.75 16.49 2.98
CA LEU A 26 6.45 17.45 2.13
C LEU A 26 5.45 18.35 1.40
N LYS A 27 5.90 19.56 1.05
CA LYS A 27 5.32 20.34 -0.03
C LYS A 27 6.28 20.35 -1.20
N ILE A 28 5.84 19.89 -2.36
CA ILE A 28 6.67 19.77 -3.57
C ILE A 28 6.07 20.66 -4.65
N LYS A 29 6.92 21.44 -5.32
CA LYS A 29 6.61 22.18 -6.53
C LYS A 29 7.48 21.67 -7.67
N SER A 30 6.85 21.29 -8.79
CA SER A 30 7.55 20.83 -10.00
C SER A 30 6.56 20.71 -11.16
N GLU A 31 6.84 21.46 -12.23
CA GLU A 31 6.11 21.38 -13.50
C GLU A 31 6.28 19.99 -14.12
N SER A 32 7.47 19.39 -14.01
CA SER A 32 7.77 18.07 -14.60
C SER A 32 7.06 16.91 -13.91
N ILE A 33 6.68 17.05 -12.63
CA ILE A 33 5.92 16.04 -11.88
C ILE A 33 4.42 16.28 -12.00
N PHE A 34 3.97 17.51 -11.71
CA PHE A 34 2.56 17.81 -11.50
C PHE A 34 1.88 18.45 -12.73
N GLY A 35 2.66 18.92 -13.70
CA GLY A 35 2.14 19.67 -14.84
C GLY A 35 1.72 21.10 -14.48
N ASP A 36 2.17 21.59 -13.32
CA ASP A 36 2.03 22.99 -12.93
C ASP A 36 3.17 23.47 -12.01
N GLY A 37 3.30 24.79 -11.91
CA GLY A 37 4.31 25.48 -11.11
C GLY A 37 3.88 25.81 -9.67
N THR A 38 3.00 25.02 -9.05
CA THR A 38 2.49 25.28 -7.69
C THR A 38 2.97 24.24 -6.67
N TYR A 39 2.77 24.50 -5.38
CA TYR A 39 3.11 23.54 -4.33
C TYR A 39 1.93 22.61 -4.06
N HIS A 40 2.21 21.32 -4.05
CA HIS A 40 1.27 20.30 -3.63
C HIS A 40 1.68 19.64 -2.33
N ALA A 41 0.69 19.28 -1.52
CA ALA A 41 0.88 18.53 -0.28
C ALA A 41 1.05 17.03 -0.56
N VAL A 42 2.14 16.47 -0.04
CA VAL A 42 2.61 15.12 -0.37
C VAL A 42 2.83 14.28 0.89
N ASP A 43 2.32 13.06 0.86
CA ASP A 43 2.53 12.02 1.89
C ASP A 43 3.48 10.94 1.34
N CYS A 44 4.58 10.69 2.04
CA CYS A 44 5.60 9.74 1.64
C CYS A 44 5.37 8.37 2.29
N LYS A 45 5.15 7.35 1.47
CA LYS A 45 4.97 5.96 1.91
C LYS A 45 6.15 5.11 1.44
N ALA A 46 6.95 4.60 2.38
CA ALA A 46 8.12 3.80 2.07
C ALA A 46 7.94 2.32 2.44
N ALA A 47 8.43 1.41 1.59
CA ALA A 47 8.46 -0.03 1.84
C ALA A 47 9.66 -0.43 2.73
N THR A 48 9.78 0.18 3.91
CA THR A 48 10.94 0.05 4.80
C THR A 48 11.17 -1.36 5.35
N ASP A 49 10.13 -2.18 5.43
CA ASP A 49 10.25 -3.60 5.82
C ASP A 49 10.90 -4.49 4.74
N TYR A 50 11.12 -3.97 3.52
CA TYR A 50 11.60 -4.72 2.36
C TYR A 50 12.71 -3.96 1.60
N ILE A 51 13.61 -3.34 2.36
CA ILE A 51 14.82 -2.72 1.83
C ILE A 51 15.74 -3.83 1.29
N VAL A 52 16.30 -3.61 0.10
CA VAL A 52 17.21 -4.58 -0.56
C VAL A 52 18.49 -3.87 -1.03
N LYS A 53 19.51 -4.63 -1.44
CA LYS A 53 20.73 -4.05 -2.02
C LYS A 53 20.58 -3.79 -3.53
N VAL A 54 21.33 -2.84 -4.08
CA VAL A 54 21.36 -2.59 -5.54
C VAL A 54 21.80 -3.86 -6.28
N GLY A 55 21.03 -4.31 -7.26
CA GLY A 55 21.25 -5.57 -7.98
C GLY A 55 20.33 -6.71 -7.52
N GLU A 56 19.70 -6.57 -6.35
CA GLU A 56 18.64 -7.46 -5.91
C GLU A 56 17.27 -7.01 -6.41
N LYS A 57 16.34 -7.96 -6.48
CA LYS A 57 14.96 -7.67 -6.91
C LYS A 57 14.17 -7.07 -5.74
N GLY A 58 13.90 -5.77 -5.80
CA GLY A 58 13.04 -5.08 -4.84
C GLY A 58 11.60 -5.61 -4.83
N LEU A 59 10.86 -5.29 -3.77
CA LEU A 59 9.48 -5.73 -3.58
C LEU A 59 8.61 -5.34 -4.81
N PRO A 60 7.93 -6.29 -5.49
CA PRO A 60 7.15 -6.01 -6.69
C PRO A 60 5.75 -5.45 -6.40
N THR A 61 5.47 -5.08 -5.15
CA THR A 61 4.16 -4.66 -4.64
C THR A 61 4.32 -3.51 -3.64
N PHE A 62 3.20 -2.86 -3.31
CA PHE A 62 3.09 -1.96 -2.16
C PHE A 62 1.82 -2.31 -1.36
N ALA A 63 1.84 -2.10 -0.03
CA ALA A 63 0.69 -2.34 0.84
C ALA A 63 -0.03 -1.02 1.15
N MET A 64 -1.31 -0.94 0.80
CA MET A 64 -2.17 0.21 1.06
C MET A 64 -3.06 -0.11 2.27
N GLU A 65 -2.97 0.66 3.35
CA GLU A 65 -3.79 0.42 4.53
C GLU A 65 -5.24 0.83 4.25
N LEU A 66 -6.15 -0.14 4.32
CA LEU A 66 -7.59 0.08 4.17
C LEU A 66 -8.27 0.33 5.51
N GLY A 67 -7.74 -0.24 6.59
CA GLY A 67 -8.23 -0.02 7.95
C GLY A 67 -7.46 -0.81 8.98
N SER A 68 -7.57 -0.39 10.24
CA SER A 68 -6.84 -0.95 11.37
C SER A 68 -7.63 -0.75 12.67
N THR A 69 -7.27 -1.47 13.73
CA THR A 69 -7.72 -1.20 15.08
C THR A 69 -6.83 -0.15 15.72
N GLN A 70 -7.40 0.95 16.19
CA GLN A 70 -6.70 1.94 17.00
C GLN A 70 -7.51 2.18 18.26
N LYS A 71 -6.88 2.05 19.43
CA LYS A 71 -7.55 2.14 20.74
C LYS A 71 -8.81 1.26 20.81
N GLU A 72 -8.69 0.02 20.34
CA GLU A 72 -9.76 -1.00 20.32
C GLU A 72 -10.92 -0.73 19.34
N GLU A 73 -10.89 0.37 18.60
CA GLU A 73 -11.90 0.71 17.60
C GLU A 73 -11.38 0.54 16.18
N PHE A 74 -12.26 0.12 15.26
CA PHE A 74 -11.93 0.15 13.84
C PHE A 74 -11.77 1.60 13.36
N ARG A 75 -10.68 1.86 12.64
CA ARG A 75 -10.40 3.12 11.97
C ARG A 75 -10.06 2.86 10.51
N ILE A 76 -10.54 3.74 9.64
CA ILE A 76 -10.25 3.66 8.22
C ILE A 76 -8.77 3.99 7.97
N GLY A 77 -8.18 3.27 7.03
CA GLY A 77 -6.77 3.41 6.68
C GLY A 77 -6.53 4.61 5.77
N TRP A 78 -5.29 5.07 5.75
CA TRP A 78 -4.88 6.27 5.03
C TRP A 78 -5.18 6.22 3.53
N ALA A 79 -5.20 5.04 2.90
CA ALA A 79 -5.28 4.92 1.46
C ALA A 79 -6.65 5.29 0.86
N ILE A 80 -7.68 5.35 1.71
CA ILE A 80 -9.07 5.65 1.32
C ILE A 80 -9.77 6.58 2.32
N SER A 81 -9.02 7.25 3.19
CA SER A 81 -9.58 8.12 4.21
C SER A 81 -10.18 9.39 3.60
N ASP A 82 -11.45 9.63 3.92
CA ASP A 82 -12.16 10.90 3.72
C ASP A 82 -12.27 11.72 5.02
N SER A 83 -11.48 11.38 6.04
CA SER A 83 -11.47 12.15 7.30
C SER A 83 -11.00 13.58 7.04
N ASP A 84 -11.71 14.56 7.62
CA ASP A 84 -11.29 15.96 7.65
C ASP A 84 -10.09 16.19 8.59
N GLU A 85 -9.83 15.25 9.50
CA GLU A 85 -8.76 15.33 10.51
C GLU A 85 -7.49 14.59 10.07
N PHE A 86 -7.62 13.38 9.53
CA PHE A 86 -6.48 12.53 9.18
C PHE A 86 -6.33 12.36 7.68
N TYR A 87 -5.12 12.64 7.18
CA TYR A 87 -4.79 12.57 5.75
C TYR A 87 -5.64 13.50 4.87
N SER A 88 -6.29 14.51 5.44
CA SER A 88 -7.21 15.41 4.73
C SER A 88 -6.50 16.31 3.72
N ASP A 89 -5.26 16.67 3.99
CA ASP A 89 -4.49 17.59 3.15
C ASP A 89 -3.63 16.87 2.10
N THR A 90 -3.57 15.54 2.13
CA THR A 90 -2.79 14.78 1.14
C THR A 90 -3.39 14.91 -0.26
N GLU A 91 -2.65 15.53 -1.17
CA GLU A 91 -3.01 15.57 -2.59
C GLU A 91 -2.38 14.40 -3.36
N TYR A 92 -1.13 14.06 -3.02
CA TYR A 92 -0.37 13.00 -3.67
C TYR A 92 0.36 12.10 -2.66
N TYR A 93 0.46 10.82 -3.01
CA TYR A 93 1.34 9.86 -2.35
C TYR A 93 2.63 9.70 -3.14
N VAL A 94 3.77 9.73 -2.45
CA VAL A 94 5.07 9.31 -2.98
C VAL A 94 5.39 7.93 -2.42
N PHE A 95 5.24 6.91 -3.26
CA PHE A 95 5.62 5.54 -2.94
C PHE A 95 7.11 5.34 -3.17
N GLN A 96 7.81 4.80 -2.17
CA GLN A 96 9.27 4.66 -2.17
C GLN A 96 9.69 3.20 -1.97
N TRP A 97 10.57 2.72 -2.85
CA TRP A 97 11.34 1.48 -2.65
C TRP A 97 12.81 1.84 -2.53
N ILE A 98 13.38 1.54 -1.38
CA ILE A 98 14.73 1.95 -0.99
C ILE A 98 15.70 0.82 -1.32
N PHE A 99 16.81 1.16 -1.97
CA PHE A 99 17.90 0.25 -2.27
C PHE A 99 19.21 0.75 -1.66
N LEU A 100 19.91 -0.12 -0.93
CA LEU A 100 21.18 0.20 -0.29
C LEU A 100 22.37 -0.09 -1.20
N HIS A 101 23.51 0.52 -0.88
CA HIS A 101 24.79 0.16 -1.49
C HIS A 101 25.14 -1.32 -1.23
N GLN A 102 25.91 -1.90 -2.16
CA GLN A 102 26.49 -3.22 -1.95
C GLN A 102 27.39 -3.22 -0.71
N GLY A 103 27.34 -4.29 0.08
CA GLY A 103 28.05 -4.38 1.36
C GLY A 103 27.39 -3.69 2.55
N THR A 104 26.27 -2.97 2.36
CA THR A 104 25.53 -2.35 3.47
C THR A 104 24.39 -3.25 3.94
N ASP A 105 24.47 -3.76 5.17
CA ASP A 105 23.52 -4.75 5.69
C ASP A 105 22.22 -4.17 6.25
N SER A 106 22.22 -2.91 6.67
CA SER A 106 21.05 -2.23 7.20
C SER A 106 21.06 -0.74 6.89
N LEU A 107 19.87 -0.13 6.83
CA LEU A 107 19.72 1.32 6.74
C LEU A 107 19.96 1.95 8.12
N SER A 108 21.17 2.44 8.36
CA SER A 108 21.55 3.13 9.61
C SER A 108 21.68 4.64 9.41
N SER A 109 21.94 5.08 8.18
CA SER A 109 22.12 6.48 7.81
C SER A 109 21.57 6.76 6.40
N PRO A 110 21.19 8.01 6.08
CA PRO A 110 20.81 8.39 4.71
C PRO A 110 21.92 8.16 3.66
N GLN A 111 23.18 8.00 4.09
CA GLN A 111 24.34 7.73 3.25
C GLN A 111 24.31 6.31 2.68
N ASP A 112 23.68 5.36 3.38
CA ASP A 112 23.55 3.97 2.99
C ASP A 112 22.67 3.76 1.75
N ILE A 113 21.78 4.73 1.48
CA ILE A 113 20.84 4.69 0.37
C ILE A 113 21.57 4.99 -0.94
N ALA A 114 21.61 3.99 -1.82
CA ALA A 114 22.18 4.10 -3.16
C ALA A 114 21.16 4.66 -4.16
N LYS A 115 19.93 4.12 -4.13
CA LYS A 115 18.83 4.61 -4.96
C LYS A 115 17.48 4.47 -4.28
N ILE A 116 16.52 5.28 -4.73
CA ILE A 116 15.11 5.16 -4.36
C ILE A 116 14.29 5.11 -5.65
N GLU A 117 13.56 4.01 -5.87
CA GLU A 117 12.51 3.99 -6.89
C GLU A 117 11.28 4.70 -6.33
N VAL A 118 10.77 5.70 -7.06
CA VAL A 118 9.63 6.51 -6.65
C VAL A 118 8.49 6.44 -7.65
N LYS A 119 7.26 6.46 -7.12
CA LYS A 119 6.04 6.64 -7.90
C LYS A 119 5.16 7.68 -7.22
N VAL A 120 4.75 8.70 -7.96
CA VAL A 120 3.83 9.75 -7.48
C VAL A 120 2.44 9.42 -8.00
N VAL A 121 1.49 9.27 -7.09
CA VAL A 121 0.10 8.92 -7.40
C VAL A 121 -0.82 9.93 -6.71
N SER A 122 -1.78 10.51 -7.41
CA SER A 122 -2.77 11.37 -6.75
C SER A 122 -3.65 10.57 -5.79
N LYS A 123 -4.02 11.16 -4.65
CA LYS A 123 -4.93 10.54 -3.67
C LYS A 123 -6.24 10.11 -4.34
N LYS A 124 -6.77 10.96 -5.22
CA LYS A 124 -7.97 10.67 -6.03
C LYS A 124 -7.81 9.40 -6.88
N ASN A 125 -6.76 9.30 -7.68
CA ASN A 125 -6.55 8.15 -8.56
C ASN A 125 -6.33 6.85 -7.77
N LEU A 126 -5.62 6.93 -6.63
CA LEU A 126 -5.43 5.78 -5.76
C LEU A 126 -6.77 5.31 -5.18
N LYS A 127 -7.57 6.23 -4.63
CA LYS A 127 -8.87 5.92 -4.05
C LYS A 127 -9.81 5.31 -5.11
N GLU A 128 -9.93 5.96 -6.27
CA GLU A 128 -10.74 5.44 -7.38
C GLU A 128 -10.28 4.03 -7.80
N PHE A 129 -8.97 3.78 -7.87
CA PHE A 129 -8.44 2.45 -8.16
C PHE A 129 -8.83 1.42 -7.10
N ILE A 130 -8.77 1.77 -5.81
CA ILE A 130 -9.11 0.85 -4.72
C ILE A 130 -10.62 0.54 -4.73
N GLU A 131 -11.47 1.57 -4.82
CA GLU A 131 -12.93 1.41 -4.79
C GLU A 131 -13.44 0.61 -5.98
N SER A 132 -12.82 0.78 -7.15
CA SER A 132 -13.15 0.09 -8.41
C SER A 132 -12.15 -1.02 -8.78
N VAL A 133 -11.42 -1.58 -7.80
CA VAL A 133 -10.31 -2.51 -8.06
C VAL A 133 -10.69 -3.67 -8.98
N SER A 134 -11.92 -4.17 -8.86
CA SER A 134 -12.48 -5.23 -9.69
C SER A 134 -12.58 -4.86 -11.17
N GLU A 135 -12.87 -3.59 -11.46
CA GLU A 135 -13.03 -3.05 -12.82
C GLU A 135 -11.69 -2.64 -13.44
N LYS A 136 -10.66 -2.39 -12.62
CA LYS A 136 -9.32 -1.98 -13.07
C LYS A 136 -8.37 -3.16 -13.26
N ILE A 137 -8.78 -4.35 -12.81
CA ILE A 137 -8.05 -5.60 -12.97
C ILE A 137 -8.31 -6.21 -14.34
N GLU A 138 -7.25 -6.78 -14.94
CA GLU A 138 -7.32 -7.56 -16.17
C GLU A 138 -6.75 -8.97 -15.94
N PRO A 139 -7.28 -10.01 -16.63
CA PRO A 139 -8.40 -9.96 -17.58
C PRO A 139 -9.78 -9.97 -16.89
N LYS A 140 -10.72 -9.13 -17.36
CA LYS A 140 -12.08 -9.03 -16.78
C LYS A 140 -12.96 -10.27 -16.99
N ALA A 141 -12.77 -10.99 -18.10
CA ALA A 141 -13.63 -12.11 -18.51
C ALA A 141 -13.58 -13.34 -17.57
N GLU A 142 -12.67 -13.35 -16.59
CA GLU A 142 -12.46 -14.46 -15.68
C GLU A 142 -12.78 -14.15 -14.22
N LEU A 143 -13.29 -12.95 -13.93
CA LEU A 143 -13.52 -12.50 -12.56
C LEU A 143 -14.81 -13.12 -11.99
N ARG A 144 -14.68 -13.80 -10.86
CA ARG A 144 -15.80 -14.24 -10.02
C ARG A 144 -15.84 -13.40 -8.76
N ASN A 145 -17.07 -13.07 -8.35
CA ASN A 145 -17.37 -12.41 -7.08
C ASN A 145 -16.54 -11.13 -6.80
N PRO A 146 -16.49 -10.16 -7.73
CA PRO A 146 -15.75 -8.93 -7.49
C PRO A 146 -16.25 -8.23 -6.22
N ILE A 147 -15.31 -7.68 -5.45
CA ILE A 147 -15.59 -6.86 -4.28
C ILE A 147 -15.14 -5.44 -4.57
N ASN A 148 -16.09 -4.50 -4.51
CA ASN A 148 -15.77 -3.07 -4.52
C ASN A 148 -15.36 -2.67 -3.11
N LEU A 149 -14.18 -2.06 -2.97
CA LEU A 149 -13.60 -1.72 -1.68
C LEU A 149 -14.01 -0.32 -1.24
N THR A 150 -15.32 -0.10 -1.16
CA THR A 150 -15.88 1.11 -0.54
C THR A 150 -15.70 1.08 0.97
N TYR A 151 -15.84 2.23 1.64
CA TYR A 151 -15.76 2.35 3.10
C TYR A 151 -16.59 1.27 3.83
N GLU A 152 -17.88 1.19 3.53
CA GLU A 152 -18.82 0.25 4.20
C GLU A 152 -18.41 -1.22 3.97
N ASN A 153 -17.92 -1.55 2.78
CA ASN A 153 -17.47 -2.90 2.46
C ASN A 153 -16.15 -3.24 3.16
N ILE A 154 -15.26 -2.26 3.33
CA ILE A 154 -13.98 -2.46 4.01
C ILE A 154 -14.20 -2.76 5.49
N GLU A 155 -15.11 -2.05 6.18
CA GLU A 155 -15.45 -2.35 7.57
C GLU A 155 -16.07 -3.74 7.71
N LYS A 156 -17.00 -4.12 6.82
CA LYS A 156 -17.58 -5.47 6.80
C LYS A 156 -16.52 -6.55 6.57
N LEU A 157 -15.61 -6.32 5.63
CA LEU A 157 -14.47 -7.21 5.38
C LEU A 157 -13.56 -7.30 6.59
N TYR A 158 -13.25 -6.17 7.22
CA TYR A 158 -12.44 -6.10 8.42
C TYR A 158 -13.01 -6.96 9.54
N ASN A 159 -14.29 -6.79 9.84
CA ASN A 159 -15.01 -7.57 10.85
C ASN A 159 -15.04 -9.06 10.51
N LEU A 160 -15.22 -9.41 9.23
CA LEU A 160 -15.15 -10.78 8.75
C LEU A 160 -13.76 -11.40 8.98
N PHE A 161 -12.69 -10.72 8.57
CA PHE A 161 -11.31 -11.17 8.77
C PHE A 161 -10.95 -11.28 10.25
N SER A 162 -11.37 -10.30 11.07
CA SER A 162 -11.17 -10.31 12.51
C SER A 162 -11.83 -11.53 13.16
N LYS A 163 -13.09 -11.82 12.82
CA LYS A 163 -13.80 -13.03 13.28
C LYS A 163 -13.08 -14.31 12.87
N PHE A 164 -12.64 -14.43 11.61
CA PHE A 164 -11.89 -15.60 11.17
C PHE A 164 -10.54 -15.72 11.87
N SER A 165 -9.84 -14.62 12.10
CA SER A 165 -8.55 -14.64 12.77
C SER A 165 -8.64 -15.24 14.18
N LYS A 166 -9.72 -14.97 14.93
CA LYS A 166 -9.99 -15.59 16.24
C LYS A 166 -10.15 -17.10 16.12
N ILE A 167 -11.02 -17.55 15.20
CA ILE A 167 -11.25 -18.99 14.94
C ILE A 167 -9.94 -19.72 14.59
N TYR A 168 -9.10 -19.13 13.73
CA TYR A 168 -7.85 -19.77 13.31
C TYR A 168 -6.69 -19.59 14.29
N SER A 169 -6.76 -18.61 15.20
CA SER A 169 -5.81 -18.50 16.30
C SER A 169 -5.90 -19.71 17.24
N GLU A 170 -7.11 -20.23 17.44
CA GLU A 170 -7.42 -21.40 18.26
C GLU A 170 -7.07 -22.73 17.55
N ILE A 171 -7.24 -22.80 16.22
CA ILE A 171 -7.04 -24.03 15.43
C ILE A 171 -5.57 -24.23 15.02
N SER A 172 -4.79 -23.17 14.80
CA SER A 172 -3.44 -23.30 14.21
C SER A 172 -2.31 -23.50 15.24
N LYS A 173 -2.07 -24.78 15.57
CA LYS A 173 -0.74 -25.27 16.02
C LYS A 173 0.15 -25.70 14.86
N GLU A 174 -0.39 -25.74 13.63
CA GLU A 174 0.31 -26.26 12.46
C GLU A 174 1.07 -25.14 11.72
N ASN A 175 2.36 -25.37 11.47
CA ASN A 175 3.26 -24.42 10.80
C ASN A 175 3.14 -24.47 9.26
N ARG A 176 1.91 -24.51 8.74
CA ARG A 176 1.60 -24.66 7.30
C ARG A 176 0.55 -23.68 6.81
N ASP A 177 0.57 -23.40 5.51
CA ASP A 177 -0.44 -22.56 4.87
C ASP A 177 -1.78 -23.32 4.79
N ILE A 178 -2.87 -22.68 5.21
CA ILE A 178 -4.22 -23.26 5.20
C ILE A 178 -5.07 -22.54 4.14
N LYS A 179 -5.68 -23.29 3.22
CA LYS A 179 -6.63 -22.76 2.25
C LYS A 179 -8.06 -23.10 2.67
N LYS A 180 -8.93 -22.09 2.73
CA LYS A 180 -10.33 -22.22 3.13
C LYS A 180 -11.24 -21.50 2.16
N THR A 181 -12.31 -22.16 1.76
CA THR A 181 -13.36 -21.55 0.94
C THR A 181 -14.50 -21.11 1.84
N ILE A 182 -14.97 -19.90 1.62
CA ILE A 182 -16.04 -19.28 2.40
C ILE A 182 -17.17 -18.95 1.43
N THR A 183 -18.37 -19.43 1.77
CA THR A 183 -19.56 -19.22 0.96
C THR A 183 -20.46 -18.21 1.65
N THR A 184 -20.76 -17.11 0.97
CA THR A 184 -21.69 -16.08 1.45
C THR A 184 -22.80 -15.92 0.41
N GLY A 185 -23.98 -16.49 0.69
CA GLY A 185 -25.04 -16.61 -0.31
C GLY A 185 -24.58 -17.44 -1.52
N LYS A 186 -24.60 -16.85 -2.72
CA LYS A 186 -24.10 -17.49 -3.97
C LYS A 186 -22.62 -17.22 -4.26
N LYS A 187 -21.93 -16.43 -3.43
CA LYS A 187 -20.53 -16.05 -3.64
C LYS A 187 -19.59 -16.99 -2.89
N PHE A 188 -18.44 -17.28 -3.48
CA PHE A 188 -17.38 -18.12 -2.92
C PHE A 188 -16.08 -17.32 -2.90
N PHE A 189 -15.39 -17.35 -1.76
CA PHE A 189 -14.13 -16.66 -1.54
C PHE A 189 -13.08 -17.62 -1.00
N SER A 190 -11.89 -17.63 -1.60
CA SER A 190 -10.76 -18.41 -1.10
C SER A 190 -9.90 -17.54 -0.18
N ILE A 191 -9.84 -17.90 1.09
CA ILE A 191 -8.92 -17.32 2.08
C ILE A 191 -7.73 -18.27 2.27
N ASN A 192 -6.53 -17.73 2.11
CA ASN A 192 -5.27 -18.38 2.47
C ASN A 192 -4.78 -17.82 3.80
N ILE A 193 -4.41 -18.68 4.72
CA ILE A 193 -3.82 -18.32 6.01
C ILE A 193 -2.36 -18.72 5.95
N ASP A 194 -1.45 -17.77 6.11
CA ASP A 194 -0.02 -18.06 6.05
C ASP A 194 0.55 -18.53 7.40
N LYS A 195 1.83 -18.93 7.41
CA LYS A 195 2.55 -19.34 8.63
C LYS A 195 2.58 -18.28 9.74
N LYS A 196 2.44 -16.99 9.41
CA LYS A 196 2.31 -15.90 10.39
C LYS A 196 0.85 -15.65 10.76
N LYS A 197 -0.06 -16.56 10.42
CA LYS A 197 -1.51 -16.47 10.64
C LYS A 197 -2.16 -15.27 9.94
N ARG A 198 -1.50 -14.66 8.93
CA ARG A 198 -2.10 -13.57 8.13
C ARG A 198 -3.13 -14.15 7.19
N LEU A 199 -4.29 -13.53 7.11
CA LEU A 199 -5.38 -13.95 6.24
C LEU A 199 -5.27 -13.18 4.92
N LYS A 200 -5.24 -13.92 3.81
CA LYS A 200 -5.02 -13.40 2.47
C LYS A 200 -6.18 -13.81 1.57
N MET A 201 -6.75 -12.85 0.87
CA MET A 201 -7.83 -13.06 -0.09
C MET A 201 -7.60 -12.16 -1.28
N SER A 202 -7.92 -12.59 -2.49
CA SER A 202 -7.98 -11.65 -3.61
C SER A 202 -9.34 -10.95 -3.61
N PRO A 203 -9.42 -9.62 -3.83
CA PRO A 203 -10.70 -8.92 -3.96
C PRO A 203 -11.49 -9.36 -5.20
N VAL A 204 -10.87 -10.17 -6.06
CA VAL A 204 -11.49 -10.84 -7.20
C VAL A 204 -10.99 -12.28 -7.28
N ASP A 205 -11.85 -13.23 -7.65
CA ASP A 205 -11.42 -14.62 -7.88
C ASP A 205 -11.14 -14.82 -9.38
N TYR A 206 -9.95 -15.33 -9.73
CA TYR A 206 -9.56 -15.56 -11.13
C TYR A 206 -9.72 -17.03 -11.46
N LYS A 207 -10.42 -17.32 -12.58
CA LYS A 207 -10.62 -18.71 -13.01
C LYS A 207 -9.32 -19.39 -13.45
N ASN A 208 -8.37 -18.69 -14.12
CA ASN A 208 -7.08 -19.25 -14.58
C ASN A 208 -6.01 -18.17 -14.85
N CYS A 209 -5.71 -17.28 -13.89
CA CYS A 209 -4.75 -16.20 -14.13
C CYS A 209 -3.37 -16.47 -13.48
N ASP A 210 -2.32 -16.60 -14.30
CA ASP A 210 -0.92 -16.67 -13.86
C ASP A 210 -0.43 -15.33 -13.25
N LYS A 211 -1.14 -14.22 -13.52
CA LYS A 211 -0.79 -12.91 -12.98
C LYS A 211 -1.29 -12.78 -11.54
N LYS A 212 -0.35 -12.53 -10.63
CA LYS A 212 -0.62 -12.20 -9.23
C LYS A 212 -1.24 -10.80 -9.14
N GLY A 213 -2.57 -10.72 -9.17
CA GLY A 213 -3.32 -9.47 -8.97
C GLY A 213 -3.28 -8.94 -7.53
N PRO A 214 -4.05 -7.87 -7.23
CA PRO A 214 -4.15 -7.31 -5.88
C PRO A 214 -4.64 -8.35 -4.87
N LYS A 215 -4.23 -8.17 -3.60
CA LYS A 215 -4.58 -9.07 -2.50
C LYS A 215 -4.93 -8.27 -1.25
N LEU A 216 -6.07 -8.59 -0.64
CA LEU A 216 -6.38 -8.22 0.72
C LEU A 216 -5.52 -9.05 1.67
N VAL A 217 -4.87 -8.40 2.62
CA VAL A 217 -4.03 -9.01 3.64
C VAL A 217 -4.41 -8.44 4.99
N PHE A 218 -5.05 -9.26 5.80
CA PHE A 218 -5.33 -8.96 7.21
C PHE A 218 -4.23 -9.54 8.09
N THR A 219 -3.65 -8.70 8.93
CA THR A 219 -2.63 -9.10 9.90
C THR A 219 -3.27 -9.21 11.28
N PRO A 220 -3.23 -10.37 11.96
CA PRO A 220 -3.87 -10.54 13.26
C PRO A 220 -3.09 -9.89 14.40
N LYS A 221 -3.75 -9.74 15.55
CA LYS A 221 -3.18 -9.14 16.77
C LYS A 221 -1.91 -9.82 17.26
N THR A 222 -1.81 -11.13 17.03
CA THR A 222 -0.62 -11.93 17.34
C THR A 222 0.62 -11.55 16.52
N VAL A 223 0.47 -10.72 15.49
CA VAL A 223 1.56 -10.24 14.62
C VAL A 223 1.72 -8.72 14.71
N LYS A 224 0.61 -7.97 14.72
CA LYS A 224 0.62 -6.50 14.80
C LYS A 224 -0.60 -6.05 15.60
N GLU A 225 -0.39 -5.22 16.61
CA GLU A 225 -1.41 -4.84 17.62
C GLU A 225 -2.61 -4.16 16.97
N GLU A 226 -2.36 -3.30 16.00
CA GLU A 226 -3.37 -2.53 15.27
C GLU A 226 -4.08 -3.33 14.17
N GLN A 227 -3.77 -4.62 14.03
CA GLN A 227 -4.50 -5.56 13.18
C GLN A 227 -4.84 -5.03 11.76
N PRO A 228 -3.85 -4.56 10.97
CA PRO A 228 -4.15 -3.83 9.74
C PRO A 228 -4.70 -4.75 8.66
N LEU A 229 -5.72 -4.25 7.95
CA LEU A 229 -6.21 -4.76 6.68
C LEU A 229 -5.60 -3.92 5.56
N ASN A 230 -4.79 -4.55 4.71
CA ASN A 230 -4.13 -3.90 3.59
C ASN A 230 -4.63 -4.42 2.25
N LEU A 231 -4.68 -3.56 1.24
CA LEU A 231 -4.66 -3.96 -0.16
C LEU A 231 -3.22 -3.94 -0.66
N VAL A 232 -2.66 -5.12 -0.92
CA VAL A 232 -1.34 -5.26 -1.54
C VAL A 232 -1.50 -5.20 -3.06
N ILE A 233 -0.96 -4.15 -3.67
CA ILE A 233 -1.09 -3.84 -5.09
C ILE A 233 0.26 -4.08 -5.80
N PRO A 234 0.30 -4.86 -6.90
CA PRO A 234 1.46 -4.95 -7.76
C PRO A 234 1.92 -3.60 -8.35
N LYS A 235 3.23 -3.41 -8.45
CA LYS A 235 3.87 -2.19 -9.01
C LYS A 235 3.30 -1.78 -10.37
N TYR A 236 2.97 -2.74 -11.22
CA TYR A 236 2.45 -2.47 -12.56
C TYR A 236 1.06 -1.82 -12.56
N TYR A 237 0.25 -2.00 -11.51
CA TYR A 237 -1.01 -1.24 -11.38
C TYR A 237 -0.71 0.18 -10.91
N LEU A 238 0.23 0.35 -9.97
CA LEU A 238 0.69 1.69 -9.59
C LEU A 238 1.25 2.43 -10.80
N ASP A 239 1.98 1.76 -11.70
CA ASP A 239 2.51 2.36 -12.92
C ASP A 239 1.46 2.99 -13.83
N ARG A 240 0.23 2.45 -13.81
CA ARG A 240 -0.90 2.91 -14.62
C ARG A 240 -1.60 4.13 -14.03
N ILE A 241 -1.51 4.32 -12.72
CA ILE A 241 -2.16 5.43 -12.00
C ILE A 241 -1.18 6.50 -11.52
N SER A 242 0.13 6.29 -11.73
CA SER A 242 1.17 7.24 -11.37
C SER A 242 1.25 8.36 -12.40
N ILE A 243 1.38 9.59 -11.89
CA ILE A 243 1.65 10.78 -12.70
C ILE A 243 3.15 10.96 -12.97
N TYR A 244 3.99 10.46 -12.06
CA TYR A 244 5.44 10.46 -12.20
C TYR A 244 6.04 9.16 -11.69
N LYS A 245 7.10 8.71 -12.34
CA LYS A 245 7.87 7.52 -12.00
C LYS A 245 9.34 7.82 -12.24
N GLY A 246 10.20 7.46 -11.31
CA GLY A 246 11.63 7.69 -11.47
C GLY A 246 12.47 6.82 -10.55
N GLU A 247 13.73 6.65 -10.92
CA GLU A 247 14.76 6.16 -10.01
C GLU A 247 15.62 7.35 -9.60
N LEU A 248 15.66 7.63 -8.30
CA LEU A 248 16.44 8.72 -7.73
C LEU A 248 17.77 8.18 -7.23
N THR A 249 18.87 8.76 -7.69
CA THR A 249 20.22 8.48 -7.18
C THR A 249 20.81 9.73 -6.55
N LYS A 250 21.90 9.63 -5.79
CA LYS A 250 22.67 10.84 -5.46
C LYS A 250 23.42 11.27 -6.71
N GLY A 251 23.33 12.55 -7.06
CA GLY A 251 24.21 13.12 -8.08
C GLY A 251 25.67 12.88 -7.70
N LYS A 252 26.55 12.68 -8.69
CA LYS A 252 27.98 12.85 -8.44
C LYS A 252 28.17 14.34 -8.11
N GLY A 253 28.44 14.64 -6.85
CA GLY A 253 28.76 15.99 -6.41
C GLY A 253 29.95 16.57 -7.17
#